data_AF-A0A4P7RKW5-F1
#
_entry.id   AF-A0A4P7RKW5-F1
#
_cell.length_a   1.000
_cell.length_b   1.000
_cell.length_c   1.000
_cell.angle_alpha   90.00
_cell.angle_beta   90.00
_cell.angle_gamma   90.00
#
_symmetry.space_group_name_H-M   'P 1'
#
loop_
_entity.id
_entity.type
_entity.pdbx_description
1 polymer ?
#
loop_
_entity_poly.entity_id
_entity_poly.type
_entity_poly.pdbx_seq_one_letter_code
_entity_poly.pdbx_strand_id
1 'polypeptide(L)'
;MNKPARRDGTPDRSKRQDPRRKPAAGRSESPRDGRRTGDAPRGSGRRDEAPRGASGRRDEAPRGASGRRDDGPRGASSGRREDSPRGSGRPTGPRKPAEQRKPYVNKPFVDPAFEDQPVDTGINDRSNDAVPRKKPSRPKPPKPQKKQTPTTTISNAKPAKHQYIEPDTKRRHVPRGEGVRLQKVLAQAGVASRRAAEELIADGRVEVDGRIVTEQGIRIDPDVAVVRVDGTRVVVKEELVHLAMNKPRGWQCTMSDDLGRPCVGDIVSERVQAGQRLFHVGRLDADTEGLLLFTNDGDLAHRLMHPSYEVSKTYLATLYGTIPRDVGKQLRSGVVLDDGPVKVDGYSLLDVNEGKSLVRVTLHEGRKHIVRRMFEKVGYPVGRLVRTDVGNISLGDQRPGTLRVLGRGEIGKLYESVGL
;
A
#
# COMPACT_ATOMS: atom_id res chain seq x y z
N MET A 1 -66.70 -2.47 -18.77
CA MET A 1 -67.33 -2.41 -20.12
C MET A 1 -67.04 -1.06 -20.78
N ASN A 2 -67.17 -0.99 -22.11
CA ASN A 2 -67.29 0.19 -22.98
C ASN A 2 -66.08 1.14 -23.18
N LYS A 3 -65.29 0.83 -24.23
CA LYS A 3 -64.91 1.78 -25.30
C LYS A 3 -66.12 2.00 -26.25
N PRO A 4 -66.17 2.97 -27.20
CA PRO A 4 -65.07 3.67 -27.92
C PRO A 4 -65.15 5.23 -27.77
N ALA A 5 -64.61 6.15 -28.59
CA ALA A 5 -64.15 6.03 -29.99
C ALA A 5 -63.06 7.04 -30.49
N ARG A 6 -62.99 7.15 -31.82
CA ARG A 6 -62.07 7.86 -32.74
C ARG A 6 -62.40 9.38 -32.80
N ARG A 7 -61.63 10.30 -33.42
CA ARG A 7 -61.00 10.23 -34.76
C ARG A 7 -60.03 11.41 -35.05
N ASP A 8 -59.02 11.15 -35.89
CA ASP A 8 -58.23 11.99 -36.84
C ASP A 8 -57.84 13.47 -36.57
N GLY A 9 -56.61 13.86 -36.95
CA GLY A 9 -56.22 15.28 -37.03
C GLY A 9 -54.74 15.64 -37.22
N THR A 10 -54.08 15.20 -38.30
CA THR A 10 -52.73 15.68 -38.69
C THR A 10 -52.83 16.85 -39.68
N PRO A 11 -52.08 17.95 -39.47
CA PRO A 11 -51.34 18.61 -40.54
C PRO A 11 -49.87 18.86 -40.09
N ASP A 12 -48.84 18.36 -40.76
CA ASP A 12 -48.32 18.65 -42.12
C ASP A 12 -47.43 19.93 -42.22
N ARG A 13 -46.63 19.96 -43.28
CA ARG A 13 -45.23 20.39 -43.33
C ARG A 13 -45.04 21.57 -44.28
N SER A 14 -44.61 22.74 -43.79
CA SER A 14 -43.83 23.74 -44.54
C SER A 14 -43.38 24.87 -43.59
N LYS A 15 -42.30 25.65 -43.82
CA LYS A 15 -41.50 25.90 -45.02
C LYS A 15 -39.99 25.91 -44.69
N ARG A 16 -39.16 25.53 -45.67
CA ARG A 16 -37.75 25.97 -45.75
C ARG A 16 -37.71 27.41 -46.30
N GLN A 17 -36.77 28.24 -45.85
CA GLN A 17 -36.09 29.21 -46.72
C GLN A 17 -34.76 29.70 -46.12
N ASP A 18 -33.77 29.74 -47.01
CA ASP A 18 -32.37 30.17 -46.93
C ASP A 18 -32.00 30.44 -48.43
N PRO A 19 -31.02 31.27 -48.86
CA PRO A 19 -29.97 31.97 -48.12
C PRO A 19 -29.72 33.46 -48.55
N ARG A 20 -28.58 34.01 -48.09
CA ARG A 20 -27.76 35.11 -48.66
C ARG A 20 -28.07 36.57 -48.23
N ARG A 21 -27.14 37.17 -47.45
CA ARG A 21 -26.56 38.51 -47.75
C ARG A 21 -25.27 38.85 -46.98
N LYS A 22 -24.25 39.25 -47.75
CA LYS A 22 -22.99 39.99 -47.46
C LYS A 22 -22.48 40.50 -48.84
N PRO A 23 -21.50 41.42 -48.97
CA PRO A 23 -20.85 42.31 -47.99
C PRO A 23 -20.75 43.79 -48.46
N ALA A 24 -20.19 44.69 -47.62
CA ALA A 24 -19.47 45.93 -47.96
C ALA A 24 -19.06 46.68 -46.66
N ALA A 25 -18.10 47.61 -46.58
CA ALA A 25 -16.80 47.82 -47.26
C ALA A 25 -16.07 49.02 -46.58
N GLY A 26 -14.73 49.07 -46.59
CA GLY A 26 -13.92 50.22 -46.13
C GLY A 26 -13.61 50.25 -44.62
N ARG A 27 -12.48 50.80 -44.15
CA ARG A 27 -11.46 51.63 -44.82
C ARG A 27 -10.05 51.29 -44.32
N SER A 28 -9.06 51.54 -45.17
CA SER A 28 -7.63 51.30 -44.96
C SER A 28 -6.87 52.54 -44.50
N GLU A 29 -5.78 52.37 -43.74
CA GLU A 29 -4.57 53.18 -43.86
C GLU A 29 -3.35 52.40 -43.34
N SER A 30 -2.14 52.77 -43.76
CA SER A 30 -0.89 52.01 -43.52
C SER A 30 0.28 52.97 -43.17
N PRO A 31 1.55 52.54 -43.21
CA PRO A 31 2.33 52.28 -42.00
C PRO A 31 3.40 53.34 -41.71
N ARG A 32 4.09 53.23 -40.57
CA ARG A 32 5.39 53.92 -40.36
C ARG A 32 6.52 52.96 -39.99
N ASP A 33 7.65 53.29 -40.60
CA ASP A 33 8.92 52.57 -40.71
C ASP A 33 9.84 52.81 -39.49
N GLY A 34 10.89 51.99 -39.29
CA GLY A 34 11.76 52.14 -38.10
C GLY A 34 12.86 51.13 -37.77
N ARG A 35 13.67 50.63 -38.74
CA ARG A 35 15.12 50.24 -38.63
C ARG A 35 15.55 49.21 -37.49
N ARG A 36 16.18 48.05 -37.74
CA ARG A 36 17.60 47.78 -38.13
C ARG A 36 18.64 48.72 -37.45
N THR A 37 19.75 48.37 -36.79
CA THR A 37 20.61 47.17 -36.56
C THR A 37 21.20 47.27 -35.11
N GLY A 38 22.08 46.40 -34.56
CA GLY A 38 22.76 45.17 -34.98
C GLY A 38 23.90 44.74 -34.01
N ASP A 39 24.66 43.72 -34.43
CA ASP A 39 26.00 43.23 -33.99
C ASP A 39 26.60 43.49 -32.58
N ALA A 40 26.70 42.37 -31.84
CA ALA A 40 27.96 41.72 -31.40
C ALA A 40 28.84 42.29 -30.26
N PRO A 41 29.66 41.44 -29.56
CA PRO A 41 30.16 41.75 -28.22
C PRO A 41 31.69 41.92 -28.08
N ARG A 42 32.11 42.56 -26.98
CA ARG A 42 33.43 42.52 -26.28
C ARG A 42 33.27 43.30 -24.95
N GLY A 43 33.92 42.99 -23.83
CA GLY A 43 34.82 41.86 -23.52
C GLY A 43 35.38 41.96 -22.09
N SER A 44 36.17 40.95 -21.69
CA SER A 44 37.23 40.94 -20.68
C SER A 44 37.16 41.87 -19.44
N GLY A 45 37.09 41.27 -18.25
CA GLY A 45 37.38 41.92 -16.97
C GLY A 45 37.78 40.93 -15.88
N ARG A 46 39.03 40.45 -15.88
CA ARG A 46 39.61 39.77 -14.71
C ARG A 46 39.86 40.78 -13.60
N ARG A 47 39.68 40.37 -12.34
CA ARG A 47 40.60 40.70 -11.23
C ARG A 47 40.41 39.74 -10.07
N ASP A 48 41.52 39.18 -9.62
CA ASP A 48 41.69 38.44 -8.39
C ASP A 48 41.58 39.38 -7.18
N GLU A 49 41.14 38.88 -6.02
CA GLU A 49 41.85 39.01 -4.74
C GLU A 49 41.05 38.39 -3.57
N ALA A 50 41.65 37.39 -2.94
CA ALA A 50 41.50 37.12 -1.50
C ALA A 50 42.87 37.45 -0.87
N PRO A 51 42.96 37.86 0.42
CA PRO A 51 43.02 36.82 1.46
C PRO A 51 42.64 37.24 2.91
N ARG A 52 42.44 36.21 3.78
CA ARG A 52 42.53 36.24 5.27
C ARG A 52 41.50 37.15 6.01
N GLY A 53 40.97 36.83 7.18
CA GLY A 53 41.19 35.71 8.10
C GLY A 53 41.40 36.22 9.53
N ALA A 54 40.47 35.96 10.45
CA ALA A 54 40.66 36.26 11.88
C ALA A 54 39.78 35.38 12.80
N SER A 55 40.39 34.93 13.89
CA SER A 55 39.79 34.15 14.99
C SER A 55 39.02 35.03 15.99
N GLY A 56 37.99 34.47 16.63
CA GLY A 56 37.32 35.12 17.77
C GLY A 56 36.58 34.13 18.68
N ARG A 57 37.26 33.58 19.69
CA ARG A 57 36.60 32.99 20.86
C ARG A 57 36.03 34.11 21.74
N ARG A 58 34.92 33.86 22.42
CA ARG A 58 34.65 34.37 23.78
C ARG A 58 33.53 33.58 24.45
N ASP A 59 33.88 32.91 25.55
CA ASP A 59 32.96 32.57 26.60
C ASP A 59 32.49 33.86 27.30
N GLU A 60 31.22 33.92 27.72
CA GLU A 60 30.86 34.50 29.02
C GLU A 60 29.39 34.19 29.38
N ALA A 61 29.18 33.77 30.62
CA ALA A 61 27.88 33.69 31.26
C ALA A 61 27.86 34.64 32.46
N PRO A 62 26.70 35.16 32.88
CA PRO A 62 26.55 35.68 34.22
C PRO A 62 25.64 34.81 35.10
N ARG A 63 26.13 34.55 36.33
CA ARG A 63 25.32 34.25 37.53
C ARG A 63 24.50 35.51 37.86
N GLY A 64 23.39 35.50 38.59
CA GLY A 64 22.69 34.47 39.38
C GLY A 64 21.68 35.18 40.32
N ALA A 65 21.30 34.53 41.43
CA ALA A 65 20.35 34.98 42.47
C ALA A 65 18.85 34.87 42.11
N SER A 66 17.91 34.62 43.03
CA SER A 66 17.97 34.03 44.38
C SER A 66 16.54 33.81 44.89
N GLY A 67 16.25 32.71 45.62
CA GLY A 67 14.95 32.58 46.27
C GLY A 67 14.56 31.15 46.67
N ARG A 68 14.96 30.72 47.86
CA ARG A 68 14.31 29.58 48.55
C ARG A 68 12.94 30.02 49.07
N ARG A 69 11.98 29.09 49.11
CA ARG A 69 11.24 28.73 50.34
C ARG A 69 10.42 27.46 50.10
N ASP A 70 10.57 26.52 51.03
CA ASP A 70 9.62 25.46 51.28
C ASP A 70 8.27 26.05 51.74
N ASP A 71 7.16 25.36 51.44
CA ASP A 71 6.12 25.05 52.43
C ASP A 71 4.90 24.36 51.77
N GLY A 72 4.48 23.28 52.40
CA GLY A 72 3.12 22.75 52.35
C GLY A 72 2.85 21.99 53.65
N PRO A 73 1.67 21.39 53.87
CA PRO A 73 0.39 21.60 53.19
C PRO A 73 -0.75 21.95 54.17
N ARG A 74 -1.80 22.62 53.68
CA ARG A 74 -3.13 22.75 54.32
C ARG A 74 -4.18 22.78 53.19
N GLY A 75 -5.42 22.34 53.35
CA GLY A 75 -6.19 21.92 54.53
C GLY A 75 -7.67 22.18 54.21
N ALA A 76 -8.58 21.28 54.59
CA ALA A 76 -9.94 21.21 54.05
C ALA A 76 -10.91 22.34 54.47
N SER A 77 -11.88 22.64 53.59
CA SER A 77 -13.25 23.10 53.92
C SER A 77 -14.14 22.84 52.67
N SER A 78 -15.11 21.92 52.66
CA SER A 78 -16.38 21.82 53.40
C SER A 78 -17.55 22.58 52.74
N GLY A 79 -18.54 21.83 52.23
CA GLY A 79 -19.80 22.35 51.68
C GLY A 79 -20.89 21.28 51.64
N ARG A 80 -21.59 21.09 52.76
CA ARG A 80 -22.73 20.15 52.92
C ARG A 80 -24.05 20.73 52.39
N ARG A 81 -24.96 19.85 51.96
CA ARG A 81 -26.34 19.61 52.49
C ARG A 81 -26.90 18.37 51.77
N GLU A 82 -27.31 17.30 52.47
CA GLU A 82 -28.63 17.10 53.12
C GLU A 82 -29.74 16.98 52.04
N ASP A 83 -30.54 15.91 51.94
CA ASP A 83 -31.16 15.08 52.99
C ASP A 83 -31.19 13.55 52.76
N SER A 84 -31.60 12.81 53.80
CA SER A 84 -31.84 11.33 53.85
C SER A 84 -33.38 11.06 53.98
N PRO A 85 -33.93 9.91 54.48
CA PRO A 85 -33.39 8.56 54.78
C PRO A 85 -34.33 7.37 54.37
N ARG A 86 -33.99 6.16 54.90
CA ARG A 86 -34.76 4.89 55.03
C ARG A 86 -34.46 3.82 53.95
N GLY A 87 -34.07 2.60 54.30
CA GLY A 87 -33.72 2.06 55.63
C GLY A 87 -33.39 0.55 55.60
N SER A 88 -32.86 0.02 56.72
CA SER A 88 -32.74 -1.43 57.10
C SER A 88 -32.19 -2.45 56.10
N GLY A 89 -31.23 -3.33 56.43
CA GLY A 89 -30.56 -3.60 57.71
C GLY A 89 -29.51 -4.73 57.55
N ARG A 90 -28.50 -4.74 58.43
CA ARG A 90 -27.43 -5.76 58.57
C ARG A 90 -27.98 -7.04 59.27
N PRO A 91 -27.25 -8.18 59.44
CA PRO A 91 -25.80 -8.28 59.65
C PRO A 91 -25.02 -9.41 58.93
N THR A 92 -23.70 -9.33 59.10
CA THR A 92 -22.64 -10.23 58.60
C THR A 92 -22.37 -11.43 59.50
N GLY A 93 -22.00 -12.59 58.91
CA GLY A 93 -21.41 -13.76 59.58
C GLY A 93 -20.14 -14.26 58.85
N PRO A 94 -19.24 -15.04 59.50
CA PRO A 94 -17.82 -15.08 59.13
C PRO A 94 -17.39 -16.13 58.09
N ARG A 95 -16.24 -15.86 57.44
CA ARG A 95 -15.56 -16.74 56.47
C ARG A 95 -14.96 -17.99 57.12
N LYS A 96 -14.99 -19.12 56.42
CA LYS A 96 -14.17 -20.33 56.70
C LYS A 96 -12.91 -20.37 55.81
N PRO A 97 -11.82 -21.05 56.21
CA PRO A 97 -10.56 -21.08 55.46
C PRO A 97 -10.61 -21.99 54.22
N ALA A 98 -9.67 -21.79 53.29
CA ALA A 98 -9.50 -22.62 52.10
C ALA A 98 -8.74 -23.91 52.40
N GLU A 99 -9.24 -25.04 51.90
CA GLU A 99 -8.62 -26.36 52.05
C GLU A 99 -7.87 -26.80 50.79
N GLN A 100 -6.77 -27.53 50.97
CA GLN A 100 -5.72 -27.73 49.96
C GLN A 100 -6.12 -28.79 48.92
N ARG A 101 -6.13 -28.40 47.63
CA ARG A 101 -6.20 -29.37 46.52
C ARG A 101 -4.84 -30.03 46.29
N LYS A 102 -4.74 -31.34 46.53
CA LYS A 102 -3.58 -32.18 46.17
C LYS A 102 -3.59 -32.52 44.67
N PRO A 103 -2.42 -32.72 44.03
CA PRO A 103 -2.31 -32.96 42.60
C PRO A 103 -2.65 -34.40 42.20
N TYR A 104 -3.23 -34.58 41.02
CA TYR A 104 -3.42 -35.88 40.38
C TYR A 104 -2.09 -36.39 39.81
N VAL A 105 -1.78 -37.68 40.02
CA VAL A 105 -0.56 -38.33 39.55
C VAL A 105 -0.89 -39.24 38.35
N ASN A 106 -0.16 -39.06 37.25
CA ASN A 106 -0.24 -39.94 36.09
C ASN A 106 0.32 -41.33 36.42
N LYS A 107 -0.35 -42.38 35.93
CA LYS A 107 0.27 -43.70 35.69
C LYS A 107 -0.02 -44.12 34.24
N PRO A 108 0.97 -44.66 33.51
CA PRO A 108 0.76 -45.13 32.15
C PRO A 108 0.04 -46.47 32.14
N PHE A 109 -0.86 -46.66 31.17
CA PHE A 109 -1.37 -47.97 30.78
C PHE A 109 -0.66 -48.41 29.49
N VAL A 110 -0.45 -49.71 29.32
CA VAL A 110 0.43 -50.29 28.30
C VAL A 110 -0.41 -51.13 27.35
N ASP A 111 -0.30 -50.88 26.05
CA ASP A 111 -0.93 -51.70 25.02
C ASP A 111 -0.11 -52.98 24.76
N PRO A 112 -0.72 -54.18 24.79
CA PRO A 112 -0.21 -55.37 24.12
C PRO A 112 -0.86 -55.54 22.74
N ALA A 113 -0.04 -55.88 21.75
CA ALA A 113 -0.51 -56.22 20.40
C ALA A 113 -1.30 -57.54 20.38
N PHE A 114 -2.18 -57.71 19.39
CA PHE A 114 -2.61 -59.04 18.93
C PHE A 114 -2.92 -59.05 17.43
N GLU A 115 -2.69 -60.21 16.80
CA GLU A 115 -2.56 -60.41 15.35
C GLU A 115 -3.86 -60.89 14.66
N ASP A 116 -3.76 -61.10 13.34
CA ASP A 116 -4.78 -61.61 12.42
C ASP A 116 -5.51 -62.88 12.89
N GLN A 117 -6.78 -63.02 12.50
CA GLN A 117 -7.30 -64.02 11.54
C GLN A 117 -8.83 -63.85 11.35
N PRO A 118 -9.43 -64.27 10.22
CA PRO A 118 -10.82 -63.97 9.88
C PRO A 118 -11.80 -65.08 10.32
N VAL A 119 -13.09 -64.75 10.42
CA VAL A 119 -14.18 -65.73 10.56
C VAL A 119 -15.22 -65.56 9.47
N ASP A 120 -15.43 -66.66 8.74
CA ASP A 120 -16.49 -66.89 7.76
C ASP A 120 -17.75 -67.41 8.45
N THR A 121 -18.92 -66.88 8.07
CA THR A 121 -20.22 -67.59 8.12
C THR A 121 -21.17 -66.93 7.11
N GLY A 122 -21.64 -67.67 6.12
CA GLY A 122 -22.52 -67.17 5.05
C GLY A 122 -24.01 -67.54 5.21
N ILE A 123 -24.63 -67.83 4.05
CA ILE A 123 -26.02 -68.30 3.80
C ILE A 123 -27.05 -67.19 3.50
N ASN A 124 -27.26 -66.97 2.18
CA ASN A 124 -28.50 -67.03 1.37
C ASN A 124 -29.83 -66.53 1.99
N ASP A 125 -30.76 -65.90 1.26
CA ASP A 125 -31.31 -66.32 -0.06
C ASP A 125 -32.20 -65.22 -0.70
N ARG A 126 -32.64 -65.44 -1.96
CA ARG A 126 -33.78 -64.84 -2.72
C ARG A 126 -33.52 -63.72 -3.75
N SER A 127 -33.17 -64.19 -4.95
CA SER A 127 -33.80 -63.96 -6.27
C SER A 127 -34.57 -62.67 -6.65
N ASN A 128 -34.35 -62.27 -7.92
CA ASN A 128 -35.09 -61.32 -8.79
C ASN A 128 -35.07 -59.84 -8.35
N ASP A 129 -34.49 -58.90 -9.10
CA ASP A 129 -34.87 -58.57 -10.49
C ASP A 129 -33.72 -58.00 -11.37
N ALA A 130 -33.92 -58.03 -12.68
CA ALA A 130 -32.93 -57.64 -13.67
C ALA A 130 -32.89 -56.12 -13.96
N VAL A 131 -31.75 -55.48 -13.71
CA VAL A 131 -31.44 -54.11 -14.18
C VAL A 131 -30.02 -54.08 -14.77
N PRO A 132 -29.81 -53.57 -16.01
CA PRO A 132 -28.50 -53.62 -16.66
C PRO A 132 -27.48 -52.70 -15.97
N ARG A 133 -26.40 -53.29 -15.43
CA ARG A 133 -25.27 -52.55 -14.82
C ARG A 133 -24.56 -51.66 -15.85
N LYS A 134 -24.76 -50.35 -15.73
CA LYS A 134 -23.96 -49.33 -16.43
C LYS A 134 -22.53 -49.36 -15.86
N LYS A 135 -21.51 -49.51 -16.71
CA LYS A 135 -20.09 -49.50 -16.29
C LYS A 135 -19.77 -48.16 -15.58
N PRO A 136 -19.04 -48.16 -14.44
CA PRO A 136 -18.67 -46.94 -13.75
C PRO A 136 -17.74 -46.09 -14.62
N SER A 137 -18.12 -44.83 -14.85
CA SER A 137 -17.32 -43.90 -15.64
C SER A 137 -16.12 -43.42 -14.82
N ARG A 138 -14.91 -43.65 -15.35
CA ARG A 138 -13.63 -43.14 -14.86
C ARG A 138 -13.75 -41.63 -14.52
N PRO A 139 -13.31 -41.17 -13.33
CA PRO A 139 -13.48 -39.77 -12.94
C PRO A 139 -12.70 -38.87 -13.91
N LYS A 140 -13.37 -37.83 -14.42
CA LYS A 140 -12.73 -36.83 -15.29
C LYS A 140 -11.71 -36.03 -14.47
N PRO A 141 -10.54 -35.68 -15.03
CA PRO A 141 -9.61 -34.78 -14.34
C PRO A 141 -10.33 -33.45 -14.04
N PRO A 142 -10.00 -32.79 -12.90
CA PRO A 142 -10.60 -31.50 -12.57
C PRO A 142 -10.33 -30.52 -13.71
N LYS A 143 -11.37 -29.78 -14.14
CA LYS A 143 -11.21 -28.71 -15.11
C LYS A 143 -10.17 -27.72 -14.57
N PRO A 144 -9.23 -27.22 -15.40
CA PRO A 144 -8.28 -26.20 -14.95
C PRO A 144 -9.08 -25.02 -14.39
N GLN A 145 -8.83 -24.67 -13.14
CA GLN A 145 -9.45 -23.52 -12.51
C GLN A 145 -9.08 -22.29 -13.33
N LYS A 146 -10.10 -21.61 -13.86
CA LYS A 146 -9.91 -20.41 -14.67
C LYS A 146 -9.28 -19.35 -13.76
N LYS A 147 -8.01 -19.02 -14.00
CA LYS A 147 -7.30 -17.94 -13.29
C LYS A 147 -8.21 -16.72 -13.29
N GLN A 148 -8.61 -16.26 -12.10
CA GLN A 148 -9.41 -15.06 -11.98
C GLN A 148 -8.47 -13.88 -12.21
N THR A 149 -8.47 -13.34 -13.43
CA THR A 149 -7.78 -12.08 -13.69
C THR A 149 -8.37 -11.02 -12.76
N PRO A 150 -7.55 -10.26 -12.01
CA PRO A 150 -8.06 -9.22 -11.13
C PRO A 150 -8.89 -8.26 -11.96
N THR A 151 -10.12 -7.97 -11.51
CA THR A 151 -11.11 -7.23 -12.29
C THR A 151 -10.60 -5.85 -12.68
N THR A 152 -10.27 -5.68 -13.96
CA THR A 152 -9.97 -4.38 -14.56
C THR A 152 -11.19 -3.49 -14.43
N THR A 153 -11.12 -2.44 -13.61
CA THR A 153 -12.22 -1.47 -13.42
C THR A 153 -12.36 -0.50 -14.60
N ILE A 154 -12.22 -1.01 -15.83
CA ILE A 154 -12.72 -0.36 -17.04
C ILE A 154 -13.52 -1.41 -17.82
N SER A 155 -14.84 -1.32 -17.60
CA SER A 155 -15.92 -1.95 -18.35
C SER A 155 -15.74 -3.40 -18.83
N ASN A 156 -16.63 -4.29 -18.37
CA ASN A 156 -16.91 -5.59 -19.02
C ASN A 156 -17.58 -5.45 -20.41
N ALA A 157 -17.45 -4.29 -21.06
CA ALA A 157 -17.98 -4.04 -22.39
C ALA A 157 -17.18 -4.83 -23.42
N LYS A 158 -17.86 -5.30 -24.47
CA LYS A 158 -17.18 -5.82 -25.66
C LYS A 158 -16.36 -4.66 -26.26
N PRO A 159 -15.12 -4.90 -26.75
CA PRO A 159 -14.32 -3.86 -27.36
C PRO A 159 -15.14 -3.15 -28.45
N ALA A 160 -15.06 -1.82 -28.48
CA ALA A 160 -15.92 -0.99 -29.32
C ALA A 160 -15.80 -1.44 -30.79
N LYS A 161 -16.90 -1.95 -31.35
CA LYS A 161 -16.90 -2.63 -32.64
C LYS A 161 -16.39 -1.75 -33.78
N HIS A 162 -16.61 -0.44 -33.64
CA HIS A 162 -15.93 0.65 -34.36
C HIS A 162 -15.51 1.67 -33.31
N GLN A 163 -14.22 2.03 -33.26
CA GLN A 163 -13.74 3.19 -32.51
C GLN A 163 -13.83 4.45 -33.41
N TYR A 164 -13.92 5.64 -32.82
CA TYR A 164 -14.01 6.91 -33.56
C TYR A 164 -12.65 7.29 -34.15
N ILE A 165 -12.26 6.58 -35.22
CA ILE A 165 -11.13 6.95 -36.06
C ILE A 165 -11.66 7.93 -37.12
N GLU A 166 -11.29 9.21 -37.04
CA GLU A 166 -11.42 10.09 -38.21
C GLU A 166 -10.36 9.70 -39.24
N PRO A 167 -10.75 9.25 -40.45
CA PRO A 167 -9.82 8.69 -41.41
C PRO A 167 -9.21 9.79 -42.31
N ASP A 168 -8.35 10.64 -41.73
CA ASP A 168 -7.07 11.08 -42.33
C ASP A 168 -6.43 12.18 -41.47
N THR A 169 -5.18 11.97 -41.09
CA THR A 169 -4.11 12.94 -41.34
C THR A 169 -2.79 12.25 -41.04
N LYS A 170 -2.01 11.99 -42.09
CA LYS A 170 -0.54 11.76 -42.11
C LYS A 170 0.04 10.95 -40.92
N ARG A 171 0.67 9.81 -41.21
CA ARG A 171 1.42 8.96 -40.25
C ARG A 171 2.59 9.70 -39.56
N ARG A 172 2.30 10.65 -38.66
CA ARG A 172 3.21 11.14 -37.63
C ARG A 172 3.48 9.98 -36.71
N HIS A 173 4.70 9.44 -36.75
CA HIS A 173 5.18 8.49 -35.76
C HIS A 173 4.92 9.08 -34.37
N VAL A 174 4.29 8.34 -33.46
CA VAL A 174 4.20 8.81 -32.06
C VAL A 174 5.65 9.01 -31.59
N PRO A 175 6.03 10.20 -31.08
CA PRO A 175 7.44 10.51 -30.86
C PRO A 175 8.12 9.44 -29.99
N ARG A 176 9.09 8.73 -30.59
CA ARG A 176 10.00 7.85 -29.84
C ARG A 176 11.05 8.74 -29.16
N GLY A 177 10.61 9.52 -28.18
CA GLY A 177 11.36 10.59 -27.51
C GLY A 177 10.85 10.84 -26.09
N GLU A 178 11.24 11.98 -25.52
CA GLU A 178 10.98 12.35 -24.12
C GLU A 178 9.49 12.25 -23.74
N GLY A 179 9.22 11.73 -22.54
CA GLY A 179 7.86 11.51 -22.05
C GLY A 179 7.72 10.31 -21.11
N VAL A 180 6.53 10.17 -20.53
CA VAL A 180 6.16 9.10 -19.61
C VAL A 180 5.70 7.88 -20.42
N ARG A 181 6.15 6.68 -20.03
CA ARG A 181 5.71 5.43 -20.65
C ARG A 181 4.18 5.28 -20.55
N LEU A 182 3.50 4.93 -21.65
CA LEU A 182 2.05 4.84 -21.74
C LEU A 182 1.44 3.95 -20.64
N GLN A 183 2.06 2.81 -20.33
CA GLN A 183 1.60 1.93 -19.25
C GLN A 183 1.84 2.49 -17.83
N LYS A 184 2.72 3.49 -17.65
CA LYS A 184 2.82 4.27 -16.39
C LYS A 184 1.68 5.29 -16.33
N VAL A 185 1.40 6.03 -17.42
CA VAL A 185 0.30 7.00 -17.47
C VAL A 185 -1.06 6.33 -17.22
N LEU A 186 -1.34 5.21 -17.88
CA LEU A 186 -2.54 4.40 -17.62
C LEU A 186 -2.60 3.90 -16.17
N ALA A 187 -1.48 3.48 -15.60
CA ALA A 187 -1.46 2.99 -14.22
C ALA A 187 -1.72 4.09 -13.18
N GLN A 188 -1.17 5.29 -13.40
CA GLN A 188 -1.44 6.50 -12.62
C GLN A 188 -2.92 6.89 -12.75
N ALA A 189 -3.44 7.01 -13.97
CA ALA A 189 -4.83 7.44 -14.21
C ALA A 189 -5.92 6.39 -13.89
N GLY A 190 -5.74 5.53 -12.89
CA GLY A 190 -6.77 4.63 -12.39
C GLY A 190 -6.95 3.31 -13.17
N VAL A 191 -6.45 3.23 -14.41
CA VAL A 191 -6.93 2.29 -15.45
C VAL A 191 -6.66 0.81 -15.11
N ALA A 192 -5.39 0.44 -15.04
CA ALA A 192 -4.94 -0.96 -14.95
C ALA A 192 -3.54 -1.04 -14.36
N SER A 193 -3.13 -2.19 -13.79
CA SER A 193 -1.76 -2.32 -13.23
C SER A 193 -0.74 -2.12 -14.35
N ARG A 194 0.52 -1.74 -14.08
CA ARG A 194 1.49 -1.49 -15.18
C ARG A 194 1.59 -2.67 -16.16
N ARG A 195 1.42 -3.90 -15.68
CA ARG A 195 1.36 -5.13 -16.50
C ARG A 195 0.00 -5.31 -17.20
N ALA A 196 -1.11 -5.15 -16.50
CA ALA A 196 -2.44 -5.24 -17.13
C ALA A 196 -2.68 -4.10 -18.15
N ALA A 197 -2.01 -2.95 -18.00
CA ALA A 197 -1.97 -1.89 -19.00
C ALA A 197 -1.13 -2.28 -20.23
N GLU A 198 -0.05 -3.05 -20.07
CA GLU A 198 0.70 -3.65 -21.19
C GLU A 198 -0.15 -4.69 -21.95
N GLU A 199 -1.00 -5.44 -21.24
CA GLU A 199 -2.01 -6.35 -21.83
C GLU A 199 -3.08 -5.56 -22.61
N LEU A 200 -3.68 -4.50 -22.02
CA LEU A 200 -4.65 -3.64 -22.71
C LEU A 200 -4.07 -2.97 -23.98
N ILE A 201 -2.79 -2.58 -23.95
CA ILE A 201 -2.06 -2.08 -25.12
C ILE A 201 -1.94 -3.19 -26.16
N ALA A 202 -1.44 -4.37 -25.80
CA ALA A 202 -1.29 -5.49 -26.73
C ALA A 202 -2.61 -5.93 -27.38
N ASP A 203 -3.72 -5.86 -26.63
CA ASP A 203 -5.09 -6.13 -27.11
C ASP A 203 -5.65 -5.05 -28.06
N GLY A 204 -4.94 -3.93 -28.27
CA GLY A 204 -5.41 -2.81 -29.10
C GLY A 204 -6.58 -2.03 -28.49
N ARG A 205 -6.75 -2.09 -27.16
CA ARG A 205 -7.83 -1.40 -26.42
C ARG A 205 -7.48 0.05 -26.05
N VAL A 206 -6.23 0.45 -26.26
CA VAL A 206 -5.70 1.79 -25.94
C VAL A 206 -5.53 2.62 -27.20
N GLU A 207 -6.01 3.85 -27.16
CA GLU A 207 -5.90 4.86 -28.20
C GLU A 207 -5.11 6.06 -27.65
N VAL A 208 -4.21 6.61 -28.47
CA VAL A 208 -3.51 7.87 -28.20
C VAL A 208 -3.71 8.78 -29.41
N ASP A 209 -4.24 9.98 -29.19
CA ASP A 209 -4.47 11.01 -30.22
C ASP A 209 -5.21 10.48 -31.47
N GLY A 210 -6.29 9.72 -31.26
CA GLY A 210 -7.11 9.15 -32.34
C GLY A 210 -6.57 7.85 -32.95
N ARG A 211 -5.49 7.26 -32.40
CA ARG A 211 -4.79 6.10 -32.98
C ARG A 211 -4.64 4.95 -32.01
N ILE A 212 -5.04 3.76 -32.43
CA ILE A 212 -4.84 2.51 -31.68
C ILE A 212 -3.34 2.25 -31.51
N VAL A 213 -2.91 2.00 -30.28
CA VAL A 213 -1.55 1.65 -29.92
C VAL A 213 -1.50 0.18 -29.50
N THR A 214 -0.70 -0.62 -30.21
CA THR A 214 -0.37 -2.02 -29.87
C THR A 214 1.10 -2.24 -29.55
N GLU A 215 2.00 -1.31 -29.94
CA GLU A 215 3.42 -1.38 -29.61
C GLU A 215 3.65 -1.08 -28.12
N GLN A 216 4.36 -1.97 -27.42
CA GLN A 216 4.80 -1.70 -26.05
C GLN A 216 5.94 -0.67 -26.00
N GLY A 217 6.01 0.08 -24.90
CA GLY A 217 7.13 0.99 -24.63
C GLY A 217 7.00 2.39 -25.24
N ILE A 218 5.89 2.70 -25.92
CA ILE A 218 5.55 4.07 -26.32
C ILE A 218 5.61 5.03 -25.11
N ARG A 219 6.15 6.21 -25.34
CA ARG A 219 6.16 7.34 -24.41
C ARG A 219 5.22 8.42 -24.93
N ILE A 220 4.55 9.10 -24.00
CA ILE A 220 3.64 10.20 -24.24
C ILE A 220 3.87 11.29 -23.19
N ASP A 221 3.50 12.51 -23.55
CA ASP A 221 3.31 13.59 -22.57
C ASP A 221 1.87 13.50 -22.04
N PRO A 222 1.64 13.27 -20.73
CA PRO A 222 0.29 13.15 -20.17
C PRO A 222 -0.50 14.47 -20.16
N ASP A 223 0.16 15.63 -20.26
CA ASP A 223 -0.50 16.94 -20.25
C ASP A 223 -0.98 17.35 -21.64
N VAL A 224 -0.34 16.81 -22.69
CA VAL A 224 -0.66 17.10 -24.11
C VAL A 224 -1.48 16.00 -24.78
N ALA A 225 -1.14 14.72 -24.55
CA ALA A 225 -1.71 13.61 -25.30
C ALA A 225 -3.12 13.21 -24.84
N VAL A 226 -4.02 12.96 -25.79
CA VAL A 226 -5.38 12.48 -25.53
C VAL A 226 -5.39 10.95 -25.53
N VAL A 227 -5.31 10.37 -24.33
CA VAL A 227 -5.41 8.91 -24.14
C VAL A 227 -6.87 8.47 -23.98
N ARG A 228 -7.27 7.39 -24.64
CA ARG A 228 -8.53 6.69 -24.39
C ARG A 228 -8.30 5.19 -24.18
N VAL A 229 -9.18 4.56 -23.41
CA VAL A 229 -9.29 3.11 -23.27
C VAL A 229 -10.72 2.70 -23.58
N ASP A 230 -10.89 1.79 -24.53
CA ASP A 230 -12.20 1.39 -25.08
C ASP A 230 -13.10 2.58 -25.48
N GLY A 231 -12.49 3.66 -26.00
CA GLY A 231 -13.14 4.92 -26.39
C GLY A 231 -13.39 5.92 -25.24
N THR A 232 -13.26 5.51 -23.99
CA THR A 232 -13.39 6.38 -22.80
C THR A 232 -12.11 7.18 -22.60
N ARG A 233 -12.21 8.52 -22.56
CA ARG A 233 -11.03 9.38 -22.32
C ARG A 233 -10.50 9.18 -20.90
N VAL A 234 -9.21 8.90 -20.81
CA VAL A 234 -8.46 8.80 -19.55
C VAL A 234 -8.09 10.22 -19.11
N VAL A 235 -8.29 10.53 -17.84
CA VAL A 235 -7.94 11.84 -17.25
C VAL A 235 -6.90 11.62 -16.16
N VAL A 236 -5.70 12.16 -16.36
CA VAL A 236 -4.61 12.13 -15.38
C VAL A 236 -4.83 13.26 -14.37
N LYS A 237 -5.75 13.06 -13.42
CA LYS A 237 -5.91 13.93 -12.25
C LYS A 237 -5.90 13.08 -10.99
N GLU A 238 -4.72 12.93 -10.42
CA GLU A 238 -4.54 12.25 -9.15
C GLU A 238 -4.36 13.27 -8.03
N GLU A 239 -5.29 13.27 -7.07
CA GLU A 239 -4.96 13.70 -5.72
C GLU A 239 -3.97 12.68 -5.15
N LEU A 240 -2.81 13.14 -4.68
CA LEU A 240 -1.80 12.24 -4.11
C LEU A 240 -2.27 11.76 -2.73
N VAL A 241 -2.41 10.45 -2.60
CA VAL A 241 -2.83 9.79 -1.37
C VAL A 241 -1.62 9.07 -0.79
N HIS A 242 -1.35 9.30 0.50
CA HIS A 242 -0.32 8.57 1.25
C HIS A 242 -0.93 8.09 2.57
N LEU A 243 -0.93 6.78 2.79
CA LEU A 243 -1.49 6.15 3.99
C LEU A 243 -0.42 5.34 4.74
N ALA A 244 -0.60 5.19 6.05
CA ALA A 244 0.10 4.21 6.88
C ALA A 244 -0.89 3.18 7.43
N MET A 245 -0.56 1.91 7.30
CA MET A 245 -1.28 0.77 7.87
C MET A 245 -0.44 0.14 8.98
N ASN A 246 -1.05 -0.26 10.10
CA ASN A 246 -0.49 -1.30 10.94
C ASN A 246 -0.93 -2.67 10.40
N LYS A 247 -0.07 -3.32 9.60
CA LYS A 247 -0.37 -4.63 9.02
C LYS A 247 -0.53 -5.69 10.14
N PRO A 248 -1.66 -6.42 10.20
CA PRO A 248 -1.80 -7.53 11.16
C PRO A 248 -0.92 -8.74 10.80
N ARG A 249 -0.67 -9.59 11.80
CA ARG A 249 -0.02 -10.89 11.63
C ARG A 249 -0.94 -11.85 10.87
N GLY A 250 -0.37 -12.68 10.00
CA GLY A 250 -1.07 -13.64 9.13
C GLY A 250 -1.48 -13.09 7.76
N TRP A 251 -1.57 -11.77 7.61
CA TRP A 251 -2.04 -11.12 6.38
C TRP A 251 -0.95 -11.06 5.30
N GLN A 252 -1.33 -11.26 4.04
CA GLN A 252 -0.43 -11.22 2.88
C GLN A 252 -0.20 -9.78 2.38
N CYS A 253 1.05 -9.41 2.10
CA CYS A 253 1.38 -8.17 1.38
C CYS A 253 1.16 -8.32 -0.13
N THR A 254 -0.12 -8.32 -0.53
CA THR A 254 -0.58 -8.22 -1.91
C THR A 254 -1.89 -7.41 -1.95
N MET A 255 -2.21 -6.85 -3.12
CA MET A 255 -3.48 -6.15 -3.39
C MET A 255 -4.63 -7.11 -3.73
N SER A 256 -4.32 -8.37 -4.05
CA SER A 256 -5.26 -9.46 -4.31
C SER A 256 -4.54 -10.80 -4.13
N ASP A 257 -5.18 -11.81 -3.52
CA ASP A 257 -4.59 -13.13 -3.27
C ASP A 257 -5.38 -14.24 -3.96
N ASP A 258 -4.76 -14.90 -4.96
CA ASP A 258 -5.37 -15.99 -5.74
C ASP A 258 -5.81 -17.20 -4.90
N LEU A 259 -5.27 -17.35 -3.68
CA LEU A 259 -5.54 -18.45 -2.77
C LEU A 259 -6.56 -18.09 -1.68
N GLY A 260 -7.18 -16.90 -1.75
CA GLY A 260 -8.23 -16.47 -0.82
C GLY A 260 -7.75 -16.22 0.61
N ARG A 261 -6.44 -15.99 0.82
CA ARG A 261 -5.89 -15.67 2.15
C ARG A 261 -6.07 -14.17 2.44
N PRO A 262 -6.30 -13.77 3.71
CA PRO A 262 -6.43 -12.36 4.06
C PRO A 262 -5.23 -11.54 3.56
N CYS A 263 -5.49 -10.49 2.79
CA CYS A 263 -4.46 -9.68 2.15
C CYS A 263 -4.67 -8.19 2.44
N VAL A 264 -3.59 -7.41 2.41
CA VAL A 264 -3.68 -5.98 2.73
C VAL A 264 -4.57 -5.21 1.75
N GLY A 265 -4.78 -5.74 0.53
CA GLY A 265 -5.77 -5.27 -0.43
C GLY A 265 -7.20 -5.23 0.13
N ASP A 266 -7.59 -6.19 0.97
CA ASP A 266 -8.94 -6.27 1.54
C ASP A 266 -9.20 -5.10 2.51
N ILE A 267 -8.16 -4.67 3.25
CA ILE A 267 -8.24 -3.53 4.20
C ILE A 267 -8.34 -2.19 3.48
N VAL A 268 -7.64 -2.03 2.34
CA VAL A 268 -7.71 -0.80 1.52
C VAL A 268 -8.83 -0.84 0.47
N SER A 269 -9.66 -1.89 0.45
CA SER A 269 -10.62 -2.15 -0.63
C SER A 269 -11.60 -1.00 -0.85
N GLU A 270 -12.17 -0.40 0.21
CA GLU A 270 -13.05 0.78 0.13
C GLU A 270 -12.37 1.98 -0.54
N ARG A 271 -11.09 2.22 -0.23
CA ARG A 271 -10.29 3.31 -0.83
C ARG A 271 -10.07 3.06 -2.33
N VAL A 272 -9.73 1.82 -2.69
CA VAL A 272 -9.54 1.40 -4.08
C VAL A 272 -10.85 1.46 -4.87
N GLN A 273 -11.98 1.10 -4.26
CA GLN A 273 -13.32 1.23 -4.85
C GLN A 273 -13.74 2.69 -5.03
N ALA A 274 -13.32 3.60 -4.15
CA ALA A 274 -13.46 5.05 -4.31
C ALA A 274 -12.52 5.65 -5.38
N GLY A 275 -11.84 4.82 -6.18
CA GLY A 275 -10.93 5.25 -7.25
C GLY A 275 -9.52 5.62 -6.78
N GLN A 276 -9.23 5.58 -5.48
CA GLN A 276 -7.90 5.90 -4.94
C GLN A 276 -6.97 4.71 -5.17
N ARG A 277 -6.18 4.76 -6.24
CA ARG A 277 -5.46 3.62 -6.80
C ARG A 277 -4.15 3.28 -6.06
N LEU A 278 -4.31 2.85 -4.82
CA LEU A 278 -3.22 2.59 -3.90
C LEU A 278 -2.44 1.31 -4.23
N PHE A 279 -1.15 1.35 -3.96
CA PHE A 279 -0.26 0.18 -3.88
C PHE A 279 0.63 0.29 -2.64
N HIS A 280 1.09 -0.87 -2.14
CA HIS A 280 1.93 -0.95 -0.94
C HIS A 280 3.39 -0.58 -1.23
N VAL A 281 4.02 0.15 -0.31
CA VAL A 281 5.45 0.52 -0.37
C VAL A 281 6.26 -0.56 0.35
N GLY A 282 7.02 -1.32 -0.44
CA GLY A 282 7.73 -2.51 0.03
C GLY A 282 6.77 -3.64 0.38
N ARG A 283 7.27 -4.63 1.12
CA ARG A 283 6.47 -5.75 1.64
C ARG A 283 6.86 -6.04 3.09
N LEU A 284 5.96 -6.71 3.79
CA LEU A 284 6.23 -7.40 5.05
C LEU A 284 5.81 -8.86 4.87
N ASP A 285 6.52 -9.76 5.54
CA ASP A 285 6.20 -11.18 5.49
C ASP A 285 4.86 -11.45 6.21
N ALA A 286 4.20 -12.57 5.88
CA ALA A 286 2.88 -12.87 6.43
C ALA A 286 2.88 -12.89 7.97
N ASP A 287 3.93 -13.45 8.56
CA ASP A 287 4.15 -13.58 10.01
C ASP A 287 4.63 -12.29 10.71
N THR A 288 4.83 -11.21 9.95
CA THR A 288 5.43 -9.95 10.39
C THR A 288 4.37 -8.85 10.42
N GLU A 289 4.40 -8.05 11.49
CA GLU A 289 3.42 -7.01 11.82
C GLU A 289 3.97 -5.61 11.54
N GLY A 290 3.11 -4.59 11.68
CA GLY A 290 3.54 -3.19 11.81
C GLY A 290 3.45 -2.38 10.53
N LEU A 291 4.24 -1.30 10.48
CA LEU A 291 4.09 -0.21 9.54
C LEU A 291 4.26 -0.65 8.08
N LEU A 292 3.21 -0.47 7.29
CA LEU A 292 3.21 -0.61 5.83
C LEU A 292 2.60 0.65 5.22
N LEU A 293 3.35 1.34 4.36
CA LEU A 293 2.86 2.54 3.69
C LEU A 293 2.11 2.16 2.41
N PHE A 294 1.15 2.99 2.00
CA PHE A 294 0.43 2.88 0.74
C PHE A 294 0.41 4.23 0.05
N THR A 295 0.51 4.25 -1.28
CA THR A 295 0.36 5.48 -2.06
C THR A 295 -0.05 5.17 -3.50
N ASN A 296 -0.47 6.21 -4.24
CA ASN A 296 -0.53 6.25 -5.69
C ASN A 296 0.68 6.95 -6.33
N ASP A 297 1.54 7.62 -5.55
CA ASP A 297 2.81 8.15 -6.05
C ASP A 297 3.82 7.01 -6.31
N GLY A 298 3.94 6.65 -7.59
CA GLY A 298 4.83 5.58 -8.03
C GLY A 298 6.31 5.93 -7.97
N ASP A 299 6.68 7.21 -7.99
CA ASP A 299 8.07 7.64 -7.97
C ASP A 299 8.58 7.73 -6.53
N LEU A 300 7.79 8.29 -5.59
CA LEU A 300 8.06 8.21 -4.16
C LEU A 300 8.17 6.75 -3.70
N ALA A 301 7.19 5.90 -4.03
CA ALA A 301 7.20 4.50 -3.63
C ALA A 301 8.41 3.74 -4.21
N HIS A 302 8.80 4.02 -5.46
CA HIS A 302 9.99 3.45 -6.06
C HIS A 302 11.24 3.81 -5.24
N ARG A 303 11.45 5.10 -4.91
CA ARG A 303 12.63 5.52 -4.14
C ARG A 303 12.64 4.93 -2.73
N LEU A 304 11.51 4.92 -2.02
CA LEU A 304 11.38 4.32 -0.68
C LEU A 304 11.65 2.79 -0.66
N MET A 305 11.46 2.10 -1.79
CA MET A 305 11.74 0.67 -1.93
C MET A 305 13.15 0.35 -2.43
N HIS A 306 13.74 1.23 -3.24
CA HIS A 306 14.95 0.91 -3.99
C HIS A 306 16.21 1.03 -3.11
N PRO A 307 17.11 0.02 -3.08
CA PRO A 307 18.23 -0.01 -2.13
C PRO A 307 19.15 1.21 -2.16
N SER A 308 19.33 1.85 -3.33
CA SER A 308 20.24 3.00 -3.51
C SER A 308 19.83 4.27 -2.76
N TYR A 309 18.62 4.34 -2.19
CA TYR A 309 18.19 5.47 -1.37
C TYR A 309 18.34 5.20 0.12
N GLU A 310 18.81 3.99 0.48
CA GLU A 310 19.20 3.58 1.84
C GLU A 310 18.17 3.90 2.95
N VAL A 311 16.88 3.96 2.58
CA VAL A 311 15.80 4.38 3.49
C VAL A 311 15.71 3.42 4.66
N SER A 312 15.99 3.92 5.86
CA SER A 312 16.05 3.12 7.08
C SER A 312 14.69 2.51 7.44
N LYS A 313 14.72 1.29 7.99
CA LYS A 313 13.55 0.53 8.43
C LYS A 313 13.86 0.01 9.82
N THR A 314 13.07 0.45 10.81
CA THR A 314 13.28 0.04 12.21
C THR A 314 12.26 -1.00 12.59
N TYR A 315 12.74 -2.05 13.26
CA TYR A 315 11.96 -3.19 13.70
C TYR A 315 12.12 -3.37 15.21
N LEU A 316 11.02 -3.74 15.84
CA LEU A 316 10.97 -4.31 17.17
C LEU A 316 10.90 -5.83 17.03
N ALA A 317 11.91 -6.54 17.52
CA ALA A 317 11.99 -8.00 17.45
C ALA A 317 11.97 -8.61 18.86
N THR A 318 11.07 -9.56 19.08
CA THR A 318 11.06 -10.42 20.26
C THR A 318 11.76 -11.72 19.91
N LEU A 319 12.89 -11.96 20.57
CA LEU A 319 13.84 -13.03 20.28
C LEU A 319 13.75 -14.09 21.37
N TYR A 320 13.93 -15.36 21.00
CA TYR A 320 14.06 -16.45 21.97
C TYR A 320 15.48 -16.48 22.53
N GLY A 321 15.60 -16.67 23.84
CA GLY A 321 16.85 -16.62 24.59
C GLY A 321 17.13 -15.26 25.24
N THR A 322 18.03 -15.29 26.22
CA THR A 322 18.62 -14.10 26.84
C THR A 322 19.83 -13.67 26.03
N ILE A 323 19.80 -12.45 25.49
CA ILE A 323 20.84 -11.94 24.60
C ILE A 323 21.94 -11.21 25.37
N PRO A 324 23.21 -11.63 25.22
CA PRO A 324 24.34 -10.91 25.80
C PRO A 324 24.59 -9.58 25.07
N ARG A 325 25.19 -8.62 25.78
CA ARG A 325 25.30 -7.22 25.32
C ARG A 325 26.19 -7.02 24.09
N ASP A 326 27.02 -8.00 23.77
CA ASP A 326 27.99 -8.03 22.67
C ASP A 326 27.38 -8.39 21.31
N VAL A 327 26.24 -9.08 21.24
CA VAL A 327 25.54 -9.40 19.97
C VAL A 327 25.30 -8.13 19.14
N GLY A 328 24.95 -7.02 19.79
CA GLY A 328 24.81 -5.72 19.10
C GLY A 328 26.09 -5.22 18.42
N LYS A 329 27.27 -5.58 18.93
CA LYS A 329 28.57 -5.29 18.30
C LYS A 329 28.79 -6.22 17.10
N GLN A 330 28.51 -7.52 17.25
CA GLN A 330 28.60 -8.50 16.16
C GLN A 330 27.72 -8.10 14.96
N LEU A 331 26.45 -7.72 15.21
CA LEU A 331 25.51 -7.30 14.17
C LEU A 331 25.94 -6.01 13.43
N ARG A 332 26.62 -5.08 14.12
CA ARG A 332 27.18 -3.86 13.50
C ARG A 332 28.47 -4.13 12.73
N SER A 333 29.33 -5.03 13.21
CA SER A 333 30.51 -5.50 12.47
C SER A 333 30.10 -6.24 11.19
N GLY A 334 29.02 -7.01 11.26
CA GLY A 334 28.36 -7.68 10.14
C GLY A 334 28.27 -9.19 10.31
N VAL A 335 27.26 -9.77 9.67
CA VAL A 335 26.99 -11.20 9.63
C VAL A 335 26.91 -11.65 8.18
N VAL A 336 27.51 -12.81 7.85
CA VAL A 336 27.41 -13.38 6.51
C VAL A 336 26.21 -14.33 6.45
N LEU A 337 25.24 -13.99 5.60
CA LEU A 337 24.12 -14.84 5.21
C LEU A 337 24.44 -15.55 3.88
N ASP A 338 23.63 -16.56 3.54
CA ASP A 338 23.84 -17.39 2.34
C ASP A 338 23.81 -16.60 1.03
N ASP A 339 23.14 -15.44 1.03
CA ASP A 339 23.03 -14.52 -0.10
C ASP A 339 24.02 -13.33 -0.01
N GLY A 340 24.75 -13.17 1.10
CA GLY A 340 25.81 -12.15 1.25
C GLY A 340 25.93 -11.56 2.67
N PRO A 341 26.87 -10.62 2.89
CA PRO A 341 27.00 -9.92 4.16
C PRO A 341 25.84 -8.96 4.42
N VAL A 342 25.43 -8.84 5.68
CA VAL A 342 24.47 -7.86 6.21
C VAL A 342 25.07 -7.15 7.43
N LYS A 343 24.72 -5.88 7.63
CA LYS A 343 25.07 -5.08 8.81
C LYS A 343 23.84 -4.34 9.31
N VAL A 344 23.72 -4.13 10.62
CA VAL A 344 22.67 -3.26 11.19
C VAL A 344 23.21 -1.84 11.37
N ASP A 345 22.38 -0.85 11.05
CA ASP A 345 22.68 0.57 11.26
C ASP A 345 22.48 0.93 12.74
N GLY A 346 21.43 0.36 13.35
CA GLY A 346 21.05 0.59 14.73
C GLY A 346 20.73 -0.72 15.45
N TYR A 347 21.13 -0.82 16.72
CA TYR A 347 20.74 -1.91 17.61
C TYR A 347 20.65 -1.42 19.05
N SER A 348 19.54 -1.74 19.73
CA SER A 348 19.33 -1.51 21.15
C SER A 348 18.61 -2.70 21.78
N LEU A 349 19.19 -3.27 22.83
CA LEU A 349 18.48 -4.19 23.72
C LEU A 349 17.59 -3.34 24.64
N LEU A 350 16.27 -3.56 24.57
CA LEU A 350 15.29 -2.77 25.31
C LEU A 350 14.86 -3.47 26.61
N ASP A 351 14.68 -4.79 26.55
CA ASP A 351 14.17 -5.59 27.67
C ASP A 351 14.65 -7.05 27.56
N VAL A 352 14.75 -7.73 28.70
CA VAL A 352 15.12 -9.15 28.82
C VAL A 352 14.27 -9.76 29.95
N ASN A 353 13.32 -10.60 29.58
CA ASN A 353 12.36 -11.20 30.51
C ASN A 353 12.02 -12.63 30.10
N GLU A 354 11.88 -13.53 31.08
CA GLU A 354 11.38 -14.91 30.90
C GLU A 354 12.04 -15.71 29.75
N GLY A 355 13.36 -15.58 29.59
CA GLY A 355 14.10 -16.25 28.52
C GLY A 355 13.79 -15.72 27.11
N LYS A 356 13.30 -14.49 27.01
CA LYS A 356 13.13 -13.73 25.76
C LYS A 356 13.83 -12.39 25.86
N SER A 357 14.24 -11.86 24.72
CA SER A 357 14.87 -10.55 24.61
C SER A 357 14.11 -9.67 23.63
N LEU A 358 13.82 -8.42 24.01
CA LEU A 358 13.20 -7.42 23.14
C LEU A 358 14.27 -6.47 22.63
N VAL A 359 14.46 -6.43 21.31
CA VAL A 359 15.46 -5.57 20.66
C VAL A 359 14.82 -4.64 19.65
N ARG A 360 15.38 -3.43 19.54
CA ARG A 360 15.18 -2.54 18.40
C ARG A 360 16.36 -2.75 17.44
N VAL A 361 16.07 -2.93 16.15
CA VAL A 361 17.07 -3.04 15.09
C VAL A 361 16.70 -2.17 13.90
N THR A 362 17.68 -1.50 13.30
CA THR A 362 17.47 -0.62 12.15
C THR A 362 18.35 -1.07 10.98
N LEU A 363 17.75 -1.15 9.80
CA LEU A 363 18.35 -1.63 8.55
C LEU A 363 17.84 -0.78 7.37
N HIS A 364 18.72 -0.36 6.47
CA HIS A 364 18.36 0.19 5.17
C HIS A 364 17.97 -0.92 4.15
N GLU A 365 18.55 -2.10 4.29
CA GLU A 365 18.35 -3.26 3.40
C GLU A 365 16.96 -3.94 3.55
N GLY A 366 16.42 -4.47 2.44
CA GLY A 366 15.06 -5.04 2.35
C GLY A 366 14.97 -6.49 1.85
N ARG A 367 15.99 -7.33 2.09
CA ARG A 367 16.04 -8.72 1.58
C ARG A 367 15.01 -9.63 2.26
N LYS A 368 14.67 -10.73 1.58
CA LYS A 368 13.72 -11.75 2.08
C LYS A 368 14.14 -12.23 3.49
N HIS A 369 13.22 -12.06 4.45
CA HIS A 369 13.34 -12.50 5.84
C HIS A 369 14.66 -12.05 6.54
N ILE A 370 15.27 -10.94 6.09
CA ILE A 370 16.61 -10.47 6.51
C ILE A 370 16.81 -10.47 8.03
N VAL A 371 15.90 -9.83 8.77
CA VAL A 371 15.98 -9.73 10.24
C VAL A 371 15.95 -11.12 10.89
N ARG A 372 15.07 -12.01 10.39
CA ARG A 372 14.92 -13.37 10.92
C ARG A 372 16.19 -14.19 10.71
N ARG A 373 16.70 -14.23 9.47
CA ARG A 373 17.92 -14.97 9.11
C ARG A 373 19.16 -14.46 9.83
N MET A 374 19.28 -13.14 9.97
CA MET A 374 20.39 -12.50 10.69
C MET A 374 20.41 -12.88 12.18
N PHE A 375 19.25 -12.84 12.86
CA PHE A 375 19.15 -13.22 14.27
C PHE A 375 19.27 -14.73 14.50
N GLU A 376 18.74 -15.54 13.59
CA GLU A 376 18.94 -17.00 13.57
C GLU A 376 20.42 -17.37 13.40
N LYS A 377 21.15 -16.68 12.51
CA LYS A 377 22.59 -16.91 12.28
C LYS A 377 23.48 -16.60 13.50
N VAL A 378 23.04 -15.71 14.40
CA VAL A 378 23.71 -15.43 15.68
C VAL A 378 23.13 -16.24 16.86
N GLY A 379 22.23 -17.19 16.61
CA GLY A 379 21.72 -18.13 17.61
C GLY A 379 20.46 -17.70 18.37
N TYR A 380 19.80 -16.60 17.98
CA TYR A 380 18.68 -16.00 18.72
C TYR A 380 17.42 -15.84 17.83
N PRO A 381 16.71 -16.93 17.47
CA PRO A 381 15.63 -16.88 16.48
C PRO A 381 14.48 -15.92 16.87
N VAL A 382 13.89 -15.28 15.85
CA VAL A 382 12.85 -14.25 16.02
C VAL A 382 11.47 -14.88 16.18
N GLY A 383 10.85 -14.76 17.36
CA GLY A 383 9.47 -15.19 17.61
C GLY A 383 8.42 -14.21 17.09
N ARG A 384 8.60 -12.90 17.36
CA ARG A 384 7.71 -11.83 16.88
C ARG A 384 8.53 -10.72 16.25
N LEU A 385 8.04 -10.17 15.14
CA LEU A 385 8.68 -9.07 14.41
C LEU A 385 7.62 -8.02 14.05
N VAL A 386 7.85 -6.78 14.45
CA VAL A 386 7.00 -5.63 14.16
C VAL A 386 7.85 -4.55 13.52
N ARG A 387 7.53 -4.08 12.31
CA ARG A 387 8.18 -2.88 11.75
C ARG A 387 7.58 -1.65 12.42
N THR A 388 8.37 -0.90 13.17
CA THR A 388 7.91 0.30 13.87
C THR A 388 8.07 1.55 13.01
N ASP A 389 9.09 1.61 12.16
CA ASP A 389 9.41 2.83 11.40
C ASP A 389 9.86 2.53 9.96
N VAL A 390 9.56 3.45 9.05
CA VAL A 390 10.03 3.49 7.65
C VAL A 390 10.44 4.92 7.36
N GLY A 391 11.75 5.15 7.21
CA GLY A 391 12.34 6.49 7.20
C GLY A 391 11.91 7.27 8.44
N ASN A 392 11.31 8.44 8.22
CA ASN A 392 10.84 9.32 9.28
C ASN A 392 9.38 9.05 9.73
N ILE A 393 8.71 8.02 9.18
CA ILE A 393 7.34 7.65 9.56
C ILE A 393 7.38 6.57 10.62
N SER A 394 6.72 6.85 11.75
CA SER A 394 6.54 5.90 12.84
C SER A 394 5.12 5.32 12.87
N LEU A 395 5.02 4.11 13.41
CA LEU A 395 3.76 3.39 13.64
C LEU A 395 2.92 4.06 14.75
N GLY A 396 3.58 4.58 15.79
CA GLY A 396 2.93 5.08 17.00
C GLY A 396 2.01 4.04 17.64
N ASP A 397 0.93 4.51 18.28
CA ASP A 397 -0.08 3.68 18.96
C ASP A 397 -1.16 3.11 18.01
N GLN A 398 -0.89 3.09 16.71
CA GLN A 398 -1.85 2.66 15.69
C GLN A 398 -2.21 1.17 15.86
N ARG A 399 -3.49 0.87 16.04
CA ARG A 399 -3.96 -0.52 16.28
C ARG A 399 -3.78 -1.40 15.04
N PRO A 400 -3.48 -2.71 15.18
CA PRO A 400 -3.41 -3.63 14.04
C PRO A 400 -4.68 -3.60 13.18
N GLY A 401 -4.50 -3.62 11.86
CA GLY A 401 -5.57 -3.55 10.87
C GLY A 401 -6.08 -2.15 10.54
N THR A 402 -5.72 -1.13 11.34
CA THR A 402 -6.17 0.24 11.08
C THR A 402 -5.30 0.95 10.04
N LEU A 403 -5.92 1.92 9.34
CA LEU A 403 -5.31 2.83 8.38
C LEU A 403 -5.35 4.26 8.91
N ARG A 404 -4.30 5.04 8.64
CA ARG A 404 -4.30 6.50 8.80
C ARG A 404 -3.77 7.20 7.56
N VAL A 405 -4.24 8.41 7.29
CA VAL A 405 -3.64 9.31 6.29
C VAL A 405 -2.36 9.90 6.88
N LEU A 406 -1.31 10.06 6.06
CA LEU A 406 -0.10 10.77 6.47
C LEU A 406 -0.32 12.29 6.45
N GLY A 407 0.17 12.99 7.46
CA GLY A 407 0.11 14.45 7.51
C GLY A 407 1.08 15.10 6.50
N ARG A 408 0.84 16.36 6.11
CA ARG A 408 1.72 17.08 5.16
C ARG A 408 3.20 17.11 5.60
N GLY A 409 3.47 17.25 6.90
CA GLY A 409 4.84 17.22 7.43
C GLY A 409 5.47 15.83 7.49
N GLU A 410 4.66 14.76 7.54
CA GLU A 410 5.14 13.38 7.37
C GLU A 410 5.50 13.10 5.91
N ILE A 411 4.63 13.54 4.99
CA ILE A 411 4.84 13.45 3.55
C ILE A 411 6.11 14.22 3.17
N GLY A 412 6.26 15.49 3.56
CA GLY A 412 7.45 16.29 3.27
C GLY A 412 8.76 15.61 3.68
N LYS A 413 8.81 15.00 4.88
CA LYS A 413 9.97 14.23 5.34
C LYS A 413 10.24 12.98 4.49
N LEU A 414 9.20 12.30 3.99
CA LEU A 414 9.40 11.18 3.06
C LEU A 414 10.04 11.64 1.74
N TYR A 415 9.59 12.76 1.18
CA TYR A 415 10.18 13.32 -0.06
C TYR A 415 11.63 13.76 0.16
N GLU A 416 11.90 14.51 1.24
CA GLU A 416 13.24 14.91 1.67
C GLU A 416 14.16 13.69 1.84
N SER A 417 13.68 12.62 2.51
CA SER A 417 14.46 11.39 2.75
C SER A 417 14.90 10.65 1.48
N VAL A 418 14.32 10.97 0.32
CA VAL A 418 14.68 10.37 -0.98
C VAL A 418 15.10 11.39 -2.04
N GLY A 419 15.30 12.66 -1.67
CA GLY A 419 15.68 13.75 -2.58
C GLY A 419 14.65 14.06 -3.67
N LEU A 420 13.37 14.12 -3.31
CA LEU A 420 12.27 14.61 -4.15
C LEU A 420 11.79 16.00 -3.70
#